data_AF-A0A7S4N9G9-F1
#
_entry.id   AF-A0A7S4N9G9-F1
#
_cell.length_a   1.000
_cell.length_b   1.000
_cell.length_c   1.000
_cell.angle_alpha   90.00
_cell.angle_beta   90.00
_cell.angle_gamma   90.00
#
_symmetry.space_group_name_H-M   'P 1'
#
loop_
_entity.id
_entity.type
_entity.pdbx_description
1 polymer ?
#
loop_
_entity_poly.entity_id
_entity_poly.type
_entity_poly.pdbx_seq_one_letter_code
_entity_poly.pdbx_strand_id
1 'polypeptide(L)'
;GKNDDEDMQKEIERKFCKDDFNRLEVFGQFNLGFLICKLEGDIFMIDQHAADEKINYEKLQKTTKISPQTLVVPRNLELTAAEEEIIVNNMEMFKQSGFNFTEKETGMAGTRLSLTSLPFFQRKLLS
;
A
#
# COMPACT_ATOMS: atom_id res chain seq x y z
N GLY A 1 4.51 -20.45 -23.24
CA GLY A 1 3.92 -19.18 -23.70
C GLY A 1 3.32 -18.41 -22.54
N LYS A 2 2.09 -18.75 -22.12
CA LYS A 2 1.46 -18.28 -20.86
C LYS A 2 1.41 -19.37 -19.77
N ASN A 3 1.34 -20.63 -20.18
CA ASN A 3 1.27 -21.76 -19.24
C ASN A 3 2.59 -21.97 -18.47
N ASP A 4 3.74 -21.82 -19.14
CA ASP A 4 5.04 -22.09 -18.52
C ASP A 4 5.37 -21.14 -17.35
N ASP A 5 4.99 -19.85 -17.44
CA ASP A 5 5.19 -18.87 -16.37
C ASP A 5 4.26 -19.13 -15.16
N GLU A 6 2.99 -19.48 -15.43
CA GLU A 6 2.04 -19.85 -14.38
C GLU A 6 2.42 -21.18 -13.70
N ASP A 7 2.95 -22.14 -14.47
CA ASP A 7 3.41 -23.42 -13.95
C ASP A 7 4.69 -23.24 -13.12
N MET A 8 5.63 -22.40 -13.57
CA MET A 8 6.83 -22.05 -12.80
C MET A 8 6.49 -21.29 -11.51
N GLN A 9 5.55 -20.34 -11.55
CA GLN A 9 5.06 -19.65 -10.36
C GLN A 9 4.42 -20.63 -9.36
N LYS A 10 3.61 -21.58 -9.84
CA LYS A 10 3.00 -22.61 -8.99
C LYS A 10 4.04 -23.57 -8.40
N GLU A 11 5.10 -23.89 -9.13
CA GLU A 11 6.22 -24.70 -8.60
C GLU A 11 7.02 -23.93 -7.53
N ILE A 12 7.26 -22.63 -7.74
CA ILE A 12 7.92 -21.76 -6.76
C ILE A 12 7.06 -21.63 -5.49
N GLU A 13 5.77 -21.34 -5.63
CA GLU A 13 4.83 -21.24 -4.50
C GLU A 13 4.66 -22.56 -3.75
N ARG A 14 4.74 -23.70 -4.46
CA ARG A 14 4.71 -25.02 -3.83
C ARG A 14 5.99 -25.35 -3.04
N LYS A 15 7.13 -24.76 -3.40
CA LYS A 15 8.44 -25.05 -2.78
C LYS A 15 8.90 -24.02 -1.75
N PHE A 16 8.19 -22.90 -1.61
CA PHE A 16 8.70 -21.77 -0.83
C PHE A 16 7.63 -21.14 0.08
N CYS A 17 7.66 -21.52 1.35
CA CYS A 17 6.86 -20.92 2.42
C CYS A 17 7.69 -19.97 3.30
N LYS A 18 7.05 -19.18 4.17
CA LYS A 18 7.77 -18.19 5.01
C LYS A 18 8.83 -18.81 5.92
N ASP A 19 8.60 -20.04 6.39
CA ASP A 19 9.55 -20.70 7.29
C ASP A 19 10.82 -21.15 6.57
N ASP A 20 10.77 -21.29 5.25
CA ASP A 20 11.92 -21.67 4.42
C ASP A 20 13.01 -20.60 4.38
N PHE A 21 12.65 -19.33 4.56
CA PHE A 21 13.63 -18.25 4.69
C PHE A 21 14.59 -18.47 5.86
N ASN A 22 14.16 -19.16 6.93
CA ASN A 22 15.04 -19.47 8.07
C ASN A 22 16.06 -20.57 7.75
N ARG A 23 15.80 -21.37 6.72
CA ARG A 23 16.64 -22.50 6.29
C ARG A 23 17.47 -22.17 5.05
N LEU A 24 17.30 -20.96 4.53
CA LEU A 24 17.99 -20.47 3.35
C LEU A 24 19.47 -20.24 3.66
N GLU A 25 20.34 -20.90 2.91
CA GLU A 25 21.79 -20.68 3.00
C GLU A 25 22.20 -19.64 1.95
N VAL A 26 22.80 -18.54 2.38
CA VAL A 26 23.30 -17.48 1.46
C VAL A 26 24.74 -17.80 1.09
N PHE A 27 25.01 -18.01 -0.20
CA PHE A 27 26.37 -18.25 -0.69
C PHE A 27 27.13 -16.96 -0.99
N GLY A 28 26.43 -15.94 -1.46
CA GLY A 28 27.05 -14.66 -1.81
C GLY A 28 26.16 -13.78 -2.68
N GLN A 29 26.79 -12.78 -3.28
CA GLN A 29 26.12 -11.79 -4.12
C GLN A 29 26.66 -11.85 -5.54
N PHE A 30 25.76 -11.73 -6.52
CA PHE A 30 26.08 -11.60 -7.92
C PHE A 30 25.69 -10.22 -8.43
N ASN A 31 26.60 -9.60 -9.19
CA ASN A 31 26.39 -8.32 -9.88
C ASN A 31 25.82 -7.18 -9.01
N LEU A 32 26.14 -7.19 -7.71
CA LEU A 32 25.65 -6.23 -6.72
C LEU A 32 24.11 -6.05 -6.66
N GLY A 33 23.34 -7.00 -7.20
CA GLY A 33 21.87 -6.90 -7.28
C GLY A 33 21.14 -8.18 -6.89
N PHE A 34 21.83 -9.34 -6.89
CA PHE A 34 21.21 -10.61 -6.57
C PHE A 34 21.94 -11.31 -5.43
N LEU A 35 21.19 -11.82 -4.45
CA LEU A 35 21.70 -12.82 -3.52
C LEU A 35 21.53 -14.21 -4.13
N ILE A 36 22.61 -14.99 -4.11
CA ILE A 36 22.60 -16.39 -4.52
C ILE A 36 22.45 -17.24 -3.27
N CYS A 37 21.38 -18.02 -3.22
CA CYS A 37 21.00 -18.79 -2.05
C CYS A 37 20.68 -20.24 -2.39
N LYS A 38 20.69 -21.11 -1.40
CA LYS A 38 20.30 -22.52 -1.52
C LYS A 38 19.28 -22.91 -0.47
N LEU A 39 18.36 -23.78 -0.88
CA LEU A 39 17.40 -24.43 -0.01
C LEU A 39 17.16 -25.84 -0.51
N GLU A 40 17.38 -26.84 0.33
CA GLU A 40 17.08 -28.26 0.06
C GLU A 40 17.64 -28.84 -1.26
N GLY A 41 18.72 -28.24 -1.78
CA GLY A 41 19.36 -28.68 -3.04
C GLY A 41 19.04 -27.81 -4.24
N ASP A 42 18.05 -26.94 -4.14
CA ASP A 42 17.69 -25.96 -5.16
C ASP A 42 18.46 -24.64 -4.96
N ILE A 43 18.79 -23.95 -6.05
CA ILE A 43 19.47 -22.65 -6.05
C ILE A 43 18.45 -21.54 -6.37
N PHE A 44 18.47 -20.48 -5.58
CA PHE A 44 17.62 -19.32 -5.70
C PHE A 44 18.45 -18.06 -5.97
N MET A 45 17.91 -17.17 -6.80
CA MET A 45 18.43 -15.82 -7.01
C MET A 45 17.39 -14.82 -6.49
N ILE A 46 17.76 -14.06 -5.47
CA ILE A 46 16.88 -13.06 -4.86
C ILE A 46 17.32 -11.68 -5.32
N ASP A 47 16.42 -10.95 -6.00
CA ASP A 47 16.61 -9.54 -6.35
C ASP A 47 16.56 -8.67 -5.09
N GLN A 48 17.68 -8.04 -4.77
CA GLN A 48 17.82 -7.18 -3.60
C GLN A 48 16.98 -5.91 -3.71
N HIS A 49 16.88 -5.33 -4.91
CA HIS A 49 16.13 -4.09 -5.10
C HIS A 49 14.64 -4.35 -4.87
N ALA A 50 14.09 -5.39 -5.48
CA ALA A 50 12.69 -5.76 -5.28
C ALA A 50 12.39 -6.16 -3.82
N ALA A 51 13.32 -6.85 -3.15
CA ALA A 51 13.19 -7.21 -1.74
C ALA A 51 13.19 -5.96 -0.82
N ASP A 52 14.13 -5.04 -1.03
CA ASP A 52 14.22 -3.79 -0.27
C ASP A 52 13.00 -2.89 -0.50
N GLU A 53 12.54 -2.77 -1.74
CA GLU A 53 11.32 -2.04 -2.07
C GLU A 53 10.10 -2.64 -1.38
N LYS A 54 9.97 -3.98 -1.35
CA LYS A 54 8.88 -4.65 -0.64
C LYS A 54 8.91 -4.37 0.86
N ILE A 55 10.09 -4.44 1.50
CA ILE A 55 10.25 -4.14 2.93
C ILE A 55 9.89 -2.68 3.21
N ASN A 56 10.40 -1.75 2.38
CA ASN A 56 10.10 -0.33 2.51
C ASN A 56 8.61 -0.04 2.32
N TYR A 57 7.97 -0.66 1.34
CA TYR A 57 6.53 -0.54 1.10
C TYR A 57 5.72 -1.05 2.30
N GLU A 58 6.01 -2.24 2.82
CA GLU A 58 5.31 -2.80 3.99
C GLU A 58 5.51 -1.92 5.24
N LYS A 59 6.73 -1.39 5.43
CA LYS A 59 7.04 -0.47 6.53
C LYS A 59 6.29 0.85 6.35
N LEU A 60 6.29 1.44 5.16
CA LEU A 60 5.55 2.66 4.86
C LEU A 60 4.06 2.47 5.06
N GLN A 61 3.47 1.37 4.59
CA GLN A 61 2.05 1.08 4.84
C GLN A 61 1.73 1.01 6.34
N LYS A 62 2.59 0.39 7.16
CA LYS A 62 2.36 0.26 8.62
C LYS A 62 2.62 1.55 9.40
N THR A 63 3.59 2.36 8.98
CA THR A 63 4.09 3.50 9.76
C THR A 63 3.62 4.86 9.25
N THR A 64 3.17 4.94 8.00
CA THR A 64 2.67 6.19 7.42
C THR A 64 1.31 6.50 8.04
N LYS A 65 1.35 7.32 9.09
CA LYS A 65 0.15 7.99 9.59
C LYS A 65 -0.13 9.15 8.65
N ILE A 66 -1.16 8.99 7.83
CA ILE A 66 -1.66 10.08 7.00
C ILE A 66 -2.21 11.14 7.96
N SER A 67 -1.52 12.27 8.05
CA SER A 67 -1.94 13.36 8.91
C SER A 67 -2.89 14.25 8.11
N PRO A 68 -4.11 14.52 8.61
CA PRO A 68 -5.01 15.44 7.94
C PRO A 68 -4.48 16.87 8.05
N GLN A 69 -4.41 17.58 6.93
CA GLN A 69 -4.22 19.02 6.89
C GLN A 69 -5.58 19.70 6.73
N THR A 70 -5.99 20.43 7.76
CA THR A 70 -7.23 21.22 7.77
C THR A 70 -7.15 22.34 6.73
N LEU A 71 -8.22 22.49 5.95
CA LEU A 71 -8.40 23.58 5.01
C LEU A 71 -8.76 24.86 5.76
N VAL A 72 -8.21 25.99 5.33
CA VAL A 72 -8.57 27.32 5.89
C VAL A 72 -10.05 27.61 5.69
N VAL A 73 -10.61 27.17 4.56
CA VAL A 73 -12.03 27.28 4.23
C VAL A 73 -12.53 25.89 3.81
N PRO A 74 -13.56 25.32 4.46
CA PRO A 74 -14.19 24.08 4.02
C PRO A 74 -14.68 24.18 2.57
N ARG A 75 -14.42 23.14 1.78
CA ARG A 75 -14.81 23.11 0.36
C ARG A 75 -16.05 22.25 0.17
N ASN A 76 -17.15 22.85 -0.30
CA ASN A 76 -18.34 22.09 -0.69
C ASN A 76 -17.98 21.12 -1.81
N LEU A 77 -18.45 19.89 -1.71
CA LEU A 77 -18.31 18.89 -2.75
C LEU A 77 -19.57 18.89 -3.63
N GLU A 78 -19.37 18.80 -4.94
CA GLU A 78 -20.42 18.56 -5.91
C GLU A 78 -20.33 17.09 -6.29
N LEU A 79 -21.16 16.28 -5.67
CA LEU A 79 -21.21 14.83 -5.83
C LEU A 79 -22.55 14.42 -6.43
N THR A 80 -22.59 13.23 -7.01
CA THR A 80 -23.85 12.52 -7.24
C THR A 80 -24.40 11.97 -5.92
N ALA A 81 -25.70 11.67 -5.86
CA ALA A 81 -26.31 11.06 -4.68
C ALA A 81 -25.65 9.71 -4.30
N ALA A 82 -25.23 8.93 -5.30
CA ALA A 82 -24.55 7.65 -5.08
C ALA A 82 -23.14 7.83 -4.49
N GLU A 83 -22.37 8.81 -4.97
CA GLU A 83 -21.04 9.10 -4.42
C GLU A 83 -21.12 9.62 -2.98
N GLU A 84 -22.10 10.48 -2.70
CA GLU A 84 -22.35 10.97 -1.33
C GLU A 84 -22.65 9.81 -0.38
N GLU A 85 -23.52 8.88 -0.79
CA GLU A 85 -23.85 7.68 -0.01
C GLU A 85 -22.63 6.78 0.23
N ILE A 86 -21.75 6.59 -0.78
CA ILE A 86 -20.51 5.84 -0.61
C ILE A 86 -19.61 6.48 0.45
N ILE A 87 -19.47 7.81 0.45
CA ILE A 87 -18.64 8.52 1.44
C ILE A 87 -19.26 8.40 2.83
N VAL A 88 -20.58 8.61 2.96
CA VAL A 88 -21.28 8.49 4.25
C VAL A 88 -21.13 7.08 4.83
N ASN A 89 -21.29 6.04 4.01
CA ASN A 89 -21.17 4.65 4.44
C ASN A 89 -19.72 4.22 4.77
N ASN A 90 -18.72 4.96 4.30
CA ASN A 90 -17.30 4.64 4.48
C ASN A 90 -16.50 5.76 5.18
N MET A 91 -17.17 6.60 5.98
CA MET A 91 -16.59 7.81 6.58
C MET A 91 -15.28 7.54 7.35
N GLU A 92 -15.23 6.42 8.08
CA GLU A 92 -14.04 6.05 8.87
C GLU A 92 -12.83 5.71 7.98
N MET A 93 -13.04 5.08 6.82
CA MET A 93 -11.97 4.75 5.87
C MET A 93 -11.37 6.03 5.25
N PHE A 94 -12.21 7.00 4.93
CA PHE A 94 -11.73 8.30 4.45
C PHE A 94 -10.99 9.08 5.55
N LYS A 95 -11.47 9.02 6.79
CA LYS A 95 -10.82 9.65 7.95
C LYS A 95 -9.43 9.08 8.21
N GLN A 96 -9.29 7.76 8.17
CA GLN A 96 -7.99 7.07 8.25
C GLN A 96 -7.07 7.45 7.07
N SER A 97 -7.67 7.74 5.92
CA SER A 97 -6.97 8.24 4.73
C SER A 97 -6.69 9.75 4.76
N GLY A 98 -6.96 10.45 5.86
CA GLY A 98 -6.66 11.89 6.04
C GLY A 98 -7.72 12.85 5.50
N PHE A 99 -8.84 12.35 4.99
CA PHE A 99 -9.97 13.17 4.54
C PHE A 99 -10.99 13.32 5.68
N ASN A 100 -11.34 14.56 6.02
CA ASN A 100 -12.44 14.84 6.93
C ASN A 100 -13.52 15.63 6.22
N PHE A 101 -14.77 15.36 6.60
CA PHE A 101 -15.94 16.00 6.04
C PHE A 101 -16.84 16.55 7.15
N THR A 102 -17.62 17.55 6.80
CA THR A 102 -18.76 18.03 7.58
C THR A 102 -20.02 17.90 6.73
N GLU A 103 -21.06 17.35 7.31
CA GLU A 103 -22.38 17.25 6.70
C GLU A 103 -23.21 18.49 6.99
N LYS A 104 -23.94 18.99 6.01
CA LYS A 104 -24.93 20.05 6.15
C LYS A 104 -26.32 19.46 6.33
N GLU A 105 -27.05 19.97 7.31
CA GLU A 105 -28.44 19.56 7.56
C GLU A 105 -29.40 19.93 6.41
N THR A 106 -29.03 20.93 5.60
CA THR A 106 -29.85 21.44 4.50
C THR A 106 -29.09 21.37 3.17
N GLY A 107 -29.61 20.63 2.19
CA GLY A 107 -29.05 20.53 0.85
C GLY A 107 -29.72 19.43 0.01
N MET A 108 -29.59 19.53 -1.32
CA MET A 108 -30.00 18.44 -2.21
C MET A 108 -28.99 17.28 -2.09
N ALA A 109 -29.45 16.04 -2.27
CA ALA A 109 -28.57 14.87 -2.29
C ALA A 109 -27.43 15.09 -3.32
N GLY A 110 -26.19 14.93 -2.89
CA GLY A 110 -24.99 15.23 -3.66
C GLY A 110 -24.27 16.53 -3.26
N THR A 111 -24.88 17.40 -2.46
CA THR A 111 -24.31 18.72 -2.07
C THR A 111 -24.18 18.91 -0.56
N ARG A 112 -24.47 17.86 0.22
CA ARG A 112 -24.53 17.97 1.69
C ARG A 112 -23.15 17.86 2.34
N LEU A 113 -22.16 17.30 1.66
CA LEU A 113 -20.82 17.12 2.20
C LEU A 113 -19.89 18.29 1.85
N SER A 114 -19.15 18.75 2.86
CA SER A 114 -18.06 19.71 2.71
C SER A 114 -16.77 19.12 3.23
N LEU A 115 -15.72 19.17 2.43
CA LEU A 115 -14.40 18.70 2.79
C LEU A 115 -13.72 19.72 3.71
N THR A 116 -13.25 19.27 4.87
CA THR A 116 -12.58 20.11 5.87
C THR A 116 -11.10 19.84 6.00
N SER A 117 -10.62 18.66 5.60
CA SER A 117 -9.19 18.37 5.54
C SER A 117 -8.83 17.47 4.37
N LEU A 118 -7.57 17.58 3.93
CA LEU A 118 -6.96 16.70 2.94
C LEU A 118 -5.80 15.91 3.57
N PRO A 119 -5.43 14.75 3.02
CA PRO A 119 -4.23 14.05 3.42
C PRO A 119 -3.00 14.93 3.17
N PHE A 120 -2.14 15.05 4.18
CA PHE A 120 -0.82 15.66 4.05
C PHE A 120 0.27 14.62 4.21
N PHE A 121 1.10 14.50 3.18
CA PHE A 121 2.27 13.64 3.19
C PHE A 121 3.50 14.48 3.52
N GLN A 122 3.88 14.50 4.79
CA GLN A 122 5.14 15.11 5.18
C GLN A 122 6.27 14.23 4.64
N ARG A 123 6.93 14.68 3.55
CA ARG A 123 8.23 14.11 3.15
C ARG A 123 9.21 14.41 4.28
N LYS A 124 9.50 13.42 5.12
CA LYS A 124 10.77 13.44 5.87
C LYS A 124 11.88 13.38 4.82
N LEU A 125 12.61 14.49 4.65
CA LEU A 125 13.95 14.44 4.12
C LEU A 125 14.70 13.44 4.99
N LEU A 126 15.05 12.30 4.42
CA LEU A 126 16.01 11.37 5.03
C LEU A 126 17.33 12.14 5.07
N SER A 127 17.71 12.63 6.26
CA SER A 127 19.04 13.17 6.55
C SER A 127 20.02 12.04 6.82
#